data_AF-A0A7N8WLG4-F1
#
_entry.id   AF-A0A7N8WLG4-F1
#
_cell.length_a   1.000
_cell.length_b   1.000
_cell.length_c   1.000
_cell.angle_alpha   90.00
_cell.angle_beta   90.00
_cell.angle_gamma   90.00
#
_symmetry.space_group_name_H-M   'P 1'
#
loop_
_entity.id
_entity.type
_entity.pdbx_description
1 polymer ?
#
loop_
_entity_poly.entity_id
_entity_poly.type
_entity_poly.pdbx_seq_one_letter_code
_entity_poly.pdbx_strand_id
1 'polypeptide(L)'
;MSGVLQRYGVDPRELTQEQLYKLALILQLLQAQDKTDPINKDLITLKEIQLLKTETESNKPQKPGPVSGPPDGPPVSSSSASVSTTPSAKSASLPHSASQPPRAAPAEAEQGSKEQRPPLVESTGAKEEYGYIVTNQSPLSLYDGVKLLEILADKIHLTTSSFINISVVGPALTFRIRQNEHNMTAAQVAAKAGEVQKSKHQTGLKIVQTGVGEVLATFLPRVSQGSNGTVITLVSMAVVGGVLVLAMAVACFKHYAQQVANGKLGLGPEGGAETHFDYQDCMVGVSDTSRVSSVSSQFSDGPQHSPSSTHSSTPSWSEEPAQSNMDISTGHMILAYMEDHLRNKDRLQKEWEALCSYQAEPSSVAVAQTPSNMDKNRHAESLPYDHSRVKLKTEANPNKQDYINASIIFDHDPRQPAYIATQGPLPHTVTDFWQMVWENGCTVIVMMTALVEDGEKQCERYWPDEGSSLYHIYEVNLVSEHIWCKDFLVRSFYLKNVQTQETRTLTQFHLLSWPAEGIPTSTRPLLDFRRKVNKCYRGRSCPIIVHCSDGTGRAGTYILIDMVLNRMAKGVKEIDIAATLEHIRDQRPGLVRTKDQFEFALTAVAEEVNAILKALPQ
;
A
#
# COMPACT_ATOMS: atom_id res chain seq x y z
N MET A 1 6.32 45.86 23.80
CA MET A 1 5.02 46.11 23.13
C MET A 1 5.04 47.42 22.34
N SER A 2 4.70 48.58 22.94
CA SER A 2 4.44 49.86 22.23
C SER A 2 5.38 50.17 21.05
N GLY A 3 6.70 50.26 21.27
CA GLY A 3 7.66 50.66 20.23
C GLY A 3 7.81 49.71 19.01
N VAL A 4 7.26 48.49 19.05
CA VAL A 4 7.22 47.59 17.88
C VAL A 4 5.95 47.84 17.07
N LEU A 5 4.78 47.84 17.73
CA LEU A 5 3.49 48.09 17.08
C LEU A 5 3.46 49.47 16.40
N GLN A 6 4.06 50.48 17.05
CA GLN A 6 4.14 51.84 16.54
C GLN A 6 5.03 51.98 15.29
N ARG A 7 6.00 51.08 15.06
CA ARG A 7 6.77 51.03 13.79
C ARG A 7 5.95 50.48 12.62
N TYR A 8 4.95 49.65 12.89
CA TYR A 8 4.06 49.06 11.88
C TYR A 8 2.71 49.80 11.76
N GLY A 9 2.51 50.87 12.51
CA GLY A 9 1.32 51.75 12.41
C GLY A 9 0.05 51.21 13.06
N VAL A 10 0.16 50.25 13.99
CA VAL A 10 -0.99 49.64 14.69
C VAL A 10 -1.13 50.22 16.09
N ASP A 11 -2.26 50.87 16.41
CA ASP A 11 -2.57 51.27 17.79
C ASP A 11 -3.12 50.04 18.56
N PRO A 12 -2.50 49.63 19.69
CA PRO A 12 -3.00 48.52 20.50
C PRO A 12 -4.42 48.74 21.08
N ARG A 13 -4.99 49.94 20.99
CA ARG A 13 -6.39 50.25 21.38
C ARG A 13 -7.42 49.84 20.33
N GLU A 14 -7.01 49.61 19.09
CA GLU A 14 -7.90 49.21 17.99
C GLU A 14 -7.95 47.67 17.81
N LEU A 15 -7.09 46.93 18.52
CA LEU A 15 -7.06 45.47 18.51
C LEU A 15 -8.19 44.87 19.36
N THR A 16 -8.81 43.81 18.84
CA THR A 16 -9.82 43.04 19.59
C THR A 16 -9.21 42.21 20.72
N GLN A 17 -10.03 41.81 21.70
CA GLN A 17 -9.64 40.99 22.85
C GLN A 17 -8.89 39.69 22.42
N GLU A 18 -9.34 39.06 21.34
CA GLU A 18 -8.74 37.82 20.80
C GLU A 18 -7.41 38.09 20.10
N GLN A 19 -7.29 39.18 19.35
CA GLN A 19 -6.01 39.60 18.73
C GLN A 19 -4.97 39.98 19.79
N LEU A 20 -5.38 40.65 20.87
CA LEU A 20 -4.51 40.93 22.02
C LEU A 20 -4.04 39.63 22.71
N TYR A 21 -4.91 38.63 22.82
CA TYR A 21 -4.53 37.32 23.37
C TYR A 21 -3.55 36.57 22.47
N LYS A 22 -3.79 36.53 21.14
CA LYS A 22 -2.87 35.96 20.15
C LYS A 22 -1.51 36.68 20.16
N LEU A 23 -1.49 38.01 20.22
CA LEU A 23 -0.28 38.82 20.31
C LEU A 23 0.52 38.54 21.61
N ALA A 24 -0.16 38.37 22.75
CA ALA A 24 0.48 38.00 24.01
C ALA A 24 1.12 36.61 23.93
N LEU A 25 0.42 35.63 23.33
CA LEU A 25 0.92 34.27 23.14
C LEU A 25 2.19 34.23 22.26
N ILE A 26 2.20 34.97 21.15
CA ILE A 26 3.35 35.11 20.24
C ILE A 26 4.54 35.76 20.96
N LEU A 27 4.32 36.82 21.74
CA LEU A 27 5.38 37.45 22.53
C LEU A 27 5.98 36.50 23.59
N GLN A 28 5.15 35.64 24.19
CA GLN A 28 5.60 34.66 25.18
C GLN A 28 6.39 33.50 24.55
N LEU A 29 6.02 33.08 23.32
CA LEU A 29 6.80 32.14 22.51
C LEU A 29 8.15 32.72 22.08
N LEU A 30 8.20 34.00 21.66
CA LEU A 30 9.43 34.69 21.30
C LEU A 30 10.40 34.83 22.50
N GLN A 31 9.87 35.07 23.71
CA GLN A 31 10.69 35.06 24.94
C GLN A 31 11.25 33.68 25.30
N ALA A 32 10.58 32.59 24.89
CA ALA A 32 11.10 31.24 25.07
C ALA A 32 12.19 30.86 24.04
N GLN A 33 12.26 31.55 22.89
CA GLN A 33 13.21 31.28 21.80
C GLN A 33 14.52 32.10 21.85
N ASP A 34 14.82 32.80 22.94
CA ASP A 34 15.91 33.79 22.97
C ASP A 34 17.33 33.19 23.14
N LYS A 35 17.62 32.09 22.43
CA LYS A 35 18.91 31.37 22.41
C LYS A 35 19.42 30.94 21.02
N THR A 36 18.72 31.27 19.93
CA THR A 36 19.16 30.98 18.54
C THR A 36 19.00 32.19 17.60
N ASP A 37 19.60 32.07 16.41
CA ASP A 37 20.16 33.17 15.61
C ASP A 37 19.21 34.29 15.18
N PRO A 38 19.72 35.55 15.09
CA PRO A 38 18.90 36.72 14.81
C PRO A 38 18.29 36.75 13.40
N ILE A 39 18.93 36.11 12.41
CA ILE A 39 18.52 36.18 10.99
C ILE A 39 17.12 35.61 10.76
N ASN A 40 16.71 34.59 11.53
CA ASN A 40 15.41 33.96 11.37
C ASN A 40 14.27 34.76 12.04
N LYS A 41 14.59 35.61 13.03
CA LYS A 41 13.60 36.40 13.79
C LYS A 41 12.89 37.45 12.93
N ASP A 42 13.63 38.14 12.06
CA ASP A 42 13.05 39.15 11.16
C ASP A 42 12.17 38.51 10.07
N LEU A 43 12.56 37.35 9.52
CA LEU A 43 11.82 36.72 8.43
C LEU A 43 10.44 36.17 8.88
N ILE A 44 10.37 35.65 10.10
CA ILE A 44 9.12 35.15 10.70
C ILE A 44 8.20 36.32 11.08
N THR A 45 8.73 37.33 11.78
CA THR A 45 7.92 38.51 12.17
C THR A 45 7.42 39.30 10.97
N LEU A 46 8.20 39.40 9.87
CA LEU A 46 7.72 39.96 8.62
C LEU A 46 6.52 39.19 8.04
N LYS A 47 6.58 37.84 7.97
CA LYS A 47 5.46 37.03 7.44
C LYS A 47 4.19 37.17 8.27
N GLU A 48 4.28 37.12 9.60
CA GLU A 48 3.10 37.08 10.47
C GLU A 48 2.45 38.47 10.63
N ILE A 49 3.24 39.55 10.67
CA ILE A 49 2.72 40.92 10.64
C ILE A 49 2.06 41.22 9.28
N GLN A 50 2.61 40.70 8.18
CA GLN A 50 1.97 40.79 6.86
C GLN A 50 0.60 40.08 6.83
N LEU A 51 0.45 38.95 7.53
CA LEU A 51 -0.83 38.24 7.66
C LEU A 51 -1.90 39.10 8.36
N LEU A 52 -1.57 39.63 9.56
CA LEU A 52 -2.46 40.53 10.32
C LEU A 52 -2.87 41.76 9.50
N LYS A 53 -1.96 42.30 8.70
CA LYS A 53 -2.25 43.41 7.80
C LYS A 53 -3.17 43.00 6.64
N THR A 54 -3.01 41.78 6.11
CA THR A 54 -3.84 41.23 5.03
C THR A 54 -5.29 40.99 5.47
N GLU A 55 -5.51 40.53 6.71
CA GLU A 55 -6.87 40.46 7.29
C GLU A 55 -7.49 41.86 7.41
N THR A 56 -6.71 42.86 7.83
CA THR A 56 -7.15 44.24 8.06
C THR A 56 -7.47 44.98 6.74
N GLU A 57 -6.70 44.76 5.68
CA GLU A 57 -6.87 45.43 4.37
C GLU A 57 -8.04 44.86 3.54
N SER A 58 -8.72 43.79 4.00
CA SER A 58 -9.86 43.16 3.33
C SER A 58 -11.12 44.03 3.14
N ASN A 59 -11.17 45.24 3.72
CA ASN A 59 -12.37 46.08 3.81
C ASN A 59 -12.18 47.55 3.35
N LYS A 60 -11.75 47.81 2.09
CA LYS A 60 -12.02 49.09 1.37
C LYS A 60 -11.71 49.05 -0.16
N PRO A 61 -12.30 49.94 -0.99
CA PRO A 61 -12.10 49.98 -2.46
C PRO A 61 -10.96 50.92 -2.96
N GLN A 62 -10.78 51.03 -4.29
CA GLN A 62 -9.51 51.30 -4.99
C GLN A 62 -9.12 52.77 -5.31
N LYS A 63 -7.80 53.08 -5.19
CA LYS A 63 -6.89 53.93 -6.04
C LYS A 63 -7.28 55.40 -6.41
N PRO A 64 -6.40 56.24 -7.05
CA PRO A 64 -4.99 56.08 -7.51
C PRO A 64 -3.99 57.18 -7.04
N GLY A 65 -2.67 57.04 -7.32
CA GLY A 65 -1.67 58.14 -7.27
C GLY A 65 -0.20 57.73 -6.98
N PRO A 66 0.87 58.37 -7.53
CA PRO A 66 2.28 57.93 -7.37
C PRO A 66 3.35 59.00 -6.96
N VAL A 67 4.64 58.60 -6.80
CA VAL A 67 5.93 59.28 -7.21
C VAL A 67 7.11 59.25 -6.17
N SER A 68 8.30 58.75 -6.59
CA SER A 68 9.68 58.92 -6.01
C SER A 68 9.96 58.43 -4.56
N GLY A 69 11.20 58.25 -4.03
CA GLY A 69 12.59 58.35 -4.55
C GLY A 69 13.64 57.98 -3.44
N PRO A 70 14.94 57.69 -3.75
CA PRO A 70 15.98 57.17 -2.80
C PRO A 70 17.01 58.29 -2.36
N PRO A 71 18.24 58.06 -1.79
CA PRO A 71 19.01 56.83 -1.43
C PRO A 71 19.77 56.89 -0.04
N ASP A 72 20.91 56.16 0.08
CA ASP A 72 22.03 56.23 1.08
C ASP A 72 21.81 55.72 2.53
N GLY A 73 22.82 55.28 3.31
CA GLY A 73 24.27 55.02 3.07
C GLY A 73 25.02 54.55 4.37
N PRO A 74 26.13 53.77 4.33
CA PRO A 74 26.81 53.17 5.51
C PRO A 74 27.99 53.99 6.07
N PRO A 75 28.45 53.78 7.34
CA PRO A 75 29.71 53.01 7.62
C PRO A 75 29.75 52.26 9.00
N VAL A 76 30.29 51.03 9.18
CA VAL A 76 31.70 50.48 9.23
C VAL A 76 32.37 50.37 10.64
N SER A 77 32.83 49.15 10.98
CA SER A 77 33.86 48.78 12.00
C SER A 77 33.50 48.88 13.50
N SER A 78 34.24 48.28 14.47
CA SER A 78 35.59 47.67 14.46
C SER A 78 35.82 46.59 15.56
N SER A 79 36.92 45.81 15.43
CA SER A 79 37.83 45.21 16.46
C SER A 79 37.45 45.06 17.95
N SER A 80 37.96 44.08 18.74
CA SER A 80 38.81 42.89 18.50
C SER A 80 39.10 42.13 19.83
N ALA A 81 39.99 41.13 19.77
CA ALA A 81 40.87 40.60 20.83
C ALA A 81 40.41 39.36 21.62
N SER A 82 41.34 38.41 21.72
CA SER A 82 41.26 37.12 22.38
C SER A 82 42.29 37.01 23.51
N VAL A 83 42.01 36.17 24.52
CA VAL A 83 43.02 35.64 25.45
C VAL A 83 42.72 34.17 25.71
N SER A 84 43.76 33.35 25.85
CA SER A 84 43.69 31.90 26.07
C SER A 84 44.51 31.48 27.30
N THR A 85 44.05 30.47 28.05
CA THR A 85 44.93 29.55 28.82
C THR A 85 44.18 28.30 29.28
N THR A 86 44.90 27.18 29.30
CA THR A 86 44.56 25.86 29.86
C THR A 86 45.83 25.32 30.56
N PRO A 87 45.87 24.11 31.17
CA PRO A 87 44.83 23.29 31.82
C PRO A 87 45.24 22.92 33.28
N SER A 88 44.54 21.97 33.91
CA SER A 88 45.14 21.08 34.93
C SER A 88 44.36 19.76 35.05
N ALA A 89 45.06 18.67 35.33
CA ALA A 89 44.49 17.33 35.52
C ALA A 89 45.26 16.58 36.62
N LYS A 90 44.59 15.64 37.32
CA LYS A 90 45.22 14.63 38.19
C LYS A 90 44.28 13.44 38.40
N SER A 91 44.86 12.29 38.76
CA SER A 91 44.20 10.97 38.80
C SER A 91 44.34 10.31 40.18
N ALA A 92 43.39 9.43 40.53
CA ALA A 92 43.44 8.49 41.66
C ALA A 92 42.51 7.28 41.39
N SER A 93 42.69 6.18 42.12
CA SER A 93 42.23 4.83 41.74
C SER A 93 41.20 4.15 42.67
N LEU A 94 40.71 2.98 42.22
CA LEU A 94 39.77 2.05 42.87
C LEU A 94 40.23 1.52 44.25
N PRO A 95 39.32 0.85 45.00
CA PRO A 95 39.45 -0.62 45.08
C PRO A 95 38.11 -1.41 44.95
N HIS A 96 38.23 -2.75 44.83
CA HIS A 96 37.11 -3.70 44.66
C HIS A 96 36.42 -4.13 45.96
N SER A 97 35.19 -4.65 45.83
CA SER A 97 34.67 -5.75 46.65
C SER A 97 33.61 -6.54 45.87
N ALA A 98 33.41 -7.83 46.18
CA ALA A 98 32.56 -8.74 45.42
C ALA A 98 31.74 -9.67 46.35
N SER A 99 30.47 -9.90 46.01
CA SER A 99 29.55 -10.77 46.78
C SER A 99 28.49 -11.42 45.88
N GLN A 100 28.41 -12.76 45.91
CA GLN A 100 27.30 -13.62 45.45
C GLN A 100 27.48 -15.00 46.10
N PRO A 101 26.45 -15.86 46.17
CA PRO A 101 25.00 -15.63 46.19
C PRO A 101 24.39 -16.21 47.49
N PRO A 102 23.07 -16.53 47.53
CA PRO A 102 22.71 -17.89 47.94
C PRO A 102 21.65 -18.56 47.07
N ARG A 103 21.68 -19.91 47.00
CA ARG A 103 20.60 -20.78 46.51
C ARG A 103 19.64 -21.14 47.64
N ALA A 104 18.36 -21.36 47.33
CA ALA A 104 17.46 -22.17 48.15
C ALA A 104 16.34 -22.84 47.30
N ALA A 105 16.20 -24.16 47.45
CA ALA A 105 15.14 -25.07 46.96
C ALA A 105 15.42 -26.47 47.58
N PRO A 106 14.51 -27.46 47.55
CA PRO A 106 13.11 -27.48 47.10
C PRO A 106 12.11 -27.87 48.23
N ALA A 107 10.84 -28.11 47.89
CA ALA A 107 9.90 -28.89 48.70
C ALA A 107 8.72 -29.43 47.85
N GLU A 108 8.19 -30.59 48.23
CA GLU A 108 7.11 -31.34 47.56
C GLU A 108 6.13 -31.90 48.63
N ALA A 109 4.88 -32.33 48.35
CA ALA A 109 4.11 -32.46 47.11
C ALA A 109 2.69 -31.84 47.31
N GLU A 110 1.51 -32.27 46.82
CA GLU A 110 1.04 -33.40 45.99
C GLU A 110 -0.35 -33.05 45.38
N GLN A 111 -0.94 -33.99 44.62
CA GLN A 111 -2.36 -34.10 44.22
C GLN A 111 -2.96 -33.04 43.26
N GLY A 112 -3.61 -33.53 42.20
CA GLY A 112 -4.33 -32.72 41.22
C GLY A 112 -5.78 -33.18 41.05
N SER A 113 -6.54 -32.41 40.26
CA SER A 113 -7.92 -32.73 39.88
C SER A 113 -8.09 -32.67 38.37
N LYS A 114 -8.75 -33.68 37.79
CA LYS A 114 -9.27 -33.60 36.42
C LYS A 114 -10.60 -32.88 36.46
N GLU A 115 -10.80 -31.88 35.60
CA GLU A 115 -12.14 -31.39 35.28
C GLU A 115 -12.25 -30.99 33.80
N GLN A 116 -13.47 -31.02 33.26
CA GLN A 116 -13.68 -31.23 31.83
C GLN A 116 -13.36 -30.02 30.95
N ARG A 117 -12.72 -30.33 29.81
CA ARG A 117 -12.79 -29.56 28.57
C ARG A 117 -14.26 -29.43 28.13
N PRO A 118 -14.83 -28.22 27.93
CA PRO A 118 -16.12 -28.07 27.29
C PRO A 118 -16.13 -28.71 25.88
N PRO A 119 -17.27 -29.24 25.40
CA PRO A 119 -17.31 -29.96 24.12
C PRO A 119 -17.00 -29.03 22.94
N LEU A 120 -16.43 -29.60 21.87
CA LEU A 120 -16.40 -28.95 20.57
C LEU A 120 -17.85 -28.72 20.11
N VAL A 121 -18.23 -27.45 19.94
CA VAL A 121 -19.32 -27.09 19.05
C VAL A 121 -18.71 -26.88 17.67
N GLU A 122 -19.05 -27.74 16.72
CA GLU A 122 -18.78 -27.48 15.31
C GLU A 122 -19.59 -26.27 14.86
N SER A 123 -18.96 -25.10 14.91
CA SER A 123 -19.53 -23.88 14.35
C SER A 123 -19.52 -24.00 12.82
N THR A 124 -20.60 -24.55 12.27
CA THR A 124 -20.94 -24.36 10.85
C THR A 124 -20.92 -22.87 10.51
N GLY A 125 -20.47 -22.54 9.31
CA GLY A 125 -20.08 -21.16 8.97
C GLY A 125 -21.24 -20.16 9.13
N ALA A 126 -21.10 -19.25 10.10
CA ALA A 126 -22.02 -18.13 10.26
C ALA A 126 -21.87 -17.18 9.06
N LYS A 127 -22.83 -17.24 8.14
CA LYS A 127 -22.84 -16.42 6.93
C LYS A 127 -23.05 -14.94 7.27
N GLU A 128 -22.39 -14.05 6.52
CA GLU A 128 -22.42 -12.61 6.82
C GLU A 128 -23.62 -11.91 6.19
N GLU A 129 -24.60 -11.56 7.03
CA GLU A 129 -25.85 -10.89 6.65
C GLU A 129 -25.66 -9.35 6.54
N TYR A 130 -25.85 -8.79 5.33
CA TYR A 130 -25.81 -7.34 5.08
C TYR A 130 -27.21 -6.79 4.79
N GLY A 131 -27.56 -5.67 5.43
CA GLY A 131 -28.77 -4.89 5.15
C GLY A 131 -28.54 -3.86 4.03
N TYR A 132 -29.56 -3.61 3.22
CA TYR A 132 -29.49 -2.59 2.16
C TYR A 132 -30.77 -1.77 2.02
N ILE A 133 -30.60 -0.51 1.61
CA ILE A 133 -31.63 0.47 1.31
C ILE A 133 -31.30 1.12 -0.04
N VAL A 134 -32.13 0.86 -1.05
CA VAL A 134 -32.04 1.53 -2.36
C VAL A 134 -32.86 2.82 -2.32
N THR A 135 -32.28 3.92 -2.77
CA THR A 135 -32.94 5.23 -2.87
C THR A 135 -33.29 5.58 -4.32
N ASN A 136 -33.98 6.71 -4.53
CA ASN A 136 -34.32 7.23 -5.84
C ASN A 136 -33.26 8.17 -6.45
N GLN A 137 -32.13 8.41 -5.76
CA GLN A 137 -31.01 9.19 -6.27
C GLN A 137 -29.92 8.24 -6.75
N SER A 138 -29.27 8.56 -7.87
CA SER A 138 -28.15 7.78 -8.41
C SER A 138 -27.15 8.71 -9.10
N PRO A 139 -25.89 8.81 -8.63
CA PRO A 139 -25.39 8.23 -7.39
C PRO A 139 -26.04 8.88 -6.14
N LEU A 140 -26.20 8.10 -5.07
CA LEU A 140 -26.45 8.60 -3.73
C LEU A 140 -25.13 9.09 -3.13
N SER A 141 -25.13 10.20 -2.38
CA SER A 141 -23.92 10.65 -1.67
C SER A 141 -23.73 9.88 -0.36
N LEU A 142 -22.47 9.70 0.08
CA LEU A 142 -22.20 9.07 1.38
C LEU A 142 -22.78 9.89 2.55
N TYR A 143 -22.78 11.22 2.43
CA TYR A 143 -23.38 12.13 3.42
C TYR A 143 -24.89 11.90 3.55
N ASP A 144 -25.62 11.84 2.43
CA ASP A 144 -27.05 11.57 2.41
C ASP A 144 -27.38 10.15 2.86
N GLY A 145 -26.50 9.19 2.57
CA GLY A 145 -26.57 7.82 3.07
C GLY A 145 -26.42 7.71 4.60
N VAL A 146 -25.40 8.35 5.18
CA VAL A 146 -25.19 8.36 6.64
C VAL A 146 -26.34 9.09 7.34
N LYS A 147 -26.78 10.23 6.82
CA LYS A 147 -27.93 11.00 7.34
C LYS A 147 -29.25 10.22 7.30
N LEU A 148 -29.41 9.32 6.31
CA LEU A 148 -30.53 8.39 6.26
C LEU A 148 -30.46 7.33 7.38
N LEU A 149 -29.25 6.87 7.75
CA LEU A 149 -29.06 5.94 8.88
C LEU A 149 -29.25 6.62 10.24
N GLU A 150 -28.83 7.88 10.41
CA GLU A 150 -29.07 8.65 11.65
C GLU A 150 -30.57 8.77 11.94
N ILE A 151 -31.36 9.17 10.92
CA ILE A 151 -32.82 9.31 11.04
C ILE A 151 -33.53 7.95 11.17
N LEU A 152 -32.94 6.87 10.64
CA LEU A 152 -33.41 5.51 10.86
C LEU A 152 -33.12 5.06 12.30
N ALA A 153 -31.91 5.31 12.82
CA ALA A 153 -31.44 4.94 14.14
C ALA A 153 -32.30 5.53 15.26
N ASP A 154 -32.54 6.85 15.20
CA ASP A 154 -33.43 7.59 16.10
C ASP A 154 -34.83 6.95 16.17
N LYS A 155 -35.43 6.69 15.01
CA LYS A 155 -36.78 6.10 14.87
C LYS A 155 -36.91 4.63 15.31
N ILE A 156 -35.80 3.91 15.43
CA ILE A 156 -35.80 2.51 15.88
C ILE A 156 -35.11 2.32 17.24
N HIS A 157 -34.73 3.43 17.90
CA HIS A 157 -34.03 3.49 19.18
C HIS A 157 -32.72 2.68 19.19
N LEU A 158 -31.93 2.82 18.12
CA LEU A 158 -30.54 2.38 18.04
C LEU A 158 -29.62 3.60 17.98
N THR A 159 -28.35 3.43 18.33
CA THR A 159 -27.34 4.48 18.14
C THR A 159 -26.80 4.43 16.71
N THR A 160 -26.29 5.55 16.19
CA THR A 160 -25.60 5.53 14.88
C THR A 160 -24.39 4.59 14.89
N SER A 161 -23.74 4.42 16.06
CA SER A 161 -22.65 3.46 16.30
C SER A 161 -23.04 1.98 16.26
N SER A 162 -24.34 1.65 16.18
CA SER A 162 -24.85 0.31 15.87
C SER A 162 -24.61 -0.11 14.41
N PHE A 163 -24.41 0.85 13.51
CA PHE A 163 -24.21 0.62 12.09
C PHE A 163 -22.71 0.55 11.78
N ILE A 164 -22.29 -0.53 11.13
CA ILE A 164 -20.90 -0.82 10.74
C ILE A 164 -20.85 -1.24 9.26
N ASN A 165 -19.66 -1.20 8.64
CA ASN A 165 -19.46 -1.50 7.23
C ASN A 165 -20.45 -0.75 6.30
N ILE A 166 -20.61 0.55 6.55
CA ILE A 166 -21.49 1.43 5.76
C ILE A 166 -20.81 1.71 4.41
N SER A 167 -21.47 1.42 3.30
CA SER A 167 -20.99 1.77 1.96
C SER A 167 -22.13 2.15 1.01
N VAL A 168 -21.85 2.96 -0.01
CA VAL A 168 -22.82 3.41 -1.01
C VAL A 168 -22.36 3.00 -2.40
N VAL A 169 -23.23 2.29 -3.13
CA VAL A 169 -23.00 1.76 -4.47
C VAL A 169 -24.14 2.22 -5.37
N GLY A 170 -23.88 3.20 -6.23
CA GLY A 170 -24.90 3.81 -7.08
C GLY A 170 -26.07 4.38 -6.24
N PRO A 171 -27.32 3.89 -6.39
CA PRO A 171 -28.45 4.32 -5.59
C PRO A 171 -28.59 3.59 -4.24
N ALA A 172 -27.80 2.55 -3.99
CA ALA A 172 -27.94 1.65 -2.86
C ALA A 172 -26.97 1.98 -1.72
N LEU A 173 -27.51 2.07 -0.51
CA LEU A 173 -26.78 2.16 0.74
C LEU A 173 -26.78 0.77 1.39
N THR A 174 -25.62 0.23 1.73
CA THR A 174 -25.47 -1.03 2.47
C THR A 174 -24.86 -0.79 3.84
N PHE A 175 -25.23 -1.63 4.81
CA PHE A 175 -24.73 -1.59 6.18
C PHE A 175 -24.83 -2.97 6.82
N ARG A 176 -24.05 -3.18 7.88
CA ARG A 176 -24.17 -4.31 8.79
C ARG A 176 -24.50 -3.79 10.19
N ILE A 177 -25.19 -4.60 10.98
CA ILE A 177 -25.58 -4.25 12.34
C ILE A 177 -24.63 -4.94 13.33
N ARG A 178 -24.05 -4.15 14.24
CA ARG A 178 -23.30 -4.65 15.41
C ARG A 178 -24.28 -5.26 16.42
N GLN A 179 -23.81 -6.15 17.29
CA GLN A 179 -24.63 -6.64 18.40
C GLN A 179 -25.06 -5.46 19.29
N ASN A 180 -26.38 -5.28 19.43
CA ASN A 180 -27.01 -4.12 20.06
C ASN A 180 -27.84 -4.53 21.28
N GLU A 181 -28.12 -3.57 22.16
CA GLU A 181 -28.98 -3.75 23.35
C GLU A 181 -30.36 -4.33 23.01
N HIS A 182 -30.91 -3.97 21.84
CA HIS A 182 -32.19 -4.46 21.34
C HIS A 182 -32.12 -5.76 20.51
N ASN A 183 -30.93 -6.38 20.35
CA ASN A 183 -30.68 -7.60 19.56
C ASN A 183 -31.28 -7.60 18.12
N MET A 184 -31.49 -6.43 17.51
CA MET A 184 -32.09 -6.34 16.17
C MET A 184 -31.13 -6.82 15.06
N THR A 185 -31.63 -7.65 14.15
CA THR A 185 -30.86 -8.12 12.97
C THR A 185 -30.88 -7.11 11.83
N ALA A 186 -29.99 -7.27 10.84
CA ALA A 186 -29.98 -6.43 9.64
C ALA A 186 -31.32 -6.51 8.89
N ALA A 187 -31.96 -7.68 8.87
CA ALA A 187 -33.28 -7.88 8.28
C ALA A 187 -34.38 -7.06 8.97
N GLN A 188 -34.37 -7.00 10.30
CA GLN A 188 -35.36 -6.23 11.07
C GLN A 188 -35.17 -4.71 10.89
N VAL A 189 -33.92 -4.24 10.82
CA VAL A 189 -33.61 -2.83 10.56
C VAL A 189 -33.98 -2.43 9.12
N ALA A 190 -33.66 -3.27 8.13
CA ALA A 190 -34.05 -3.03 6.74
C ALA A 190 -35.58 -3.06 6.53
N ALA A 191 -36.30 -3.95 7.21
CA ALA A 191 -37.77 -3.98 7.18
C ALA A 191 -38.38 -2.68 7.73
N LYS A 192 -37.92 -2.22 8.90
CA LYS A 192 -38.37 -0.94 9.49
C LYS A 192 -38.03 0.28 8.61
N ALA A 193 -36.91 0.27 7.89
CA ALA A 193 -36.59 1.32 6.92
C ALA A 193 -37.66 1.43 5.81
N GLY A 194 -38.23 0.30 5.38
CA GLY A 194 -39.37 0.27 4.44
C GLY A 194 -40.65 0.86 5.04
N GLU A 195 -40.89 0.73 6.35
CA GLU A 195 -42.05 1.32 7.03
C GLU A 195 -41.92 2.84 7.20
N VAL A 196 -40.70 3.32 7.53
CA VAL A 196 -40.36 4.74 7.69
C VAL A 196 -40.69 5.56 6.43
N GLN A 197 -40.75 4.94 5.25
CA GLN A 197 -41.17 5.55 3.99
C GLN A 197 -42.56 6.22 4.04
N LYS A 198 -43.46 5.81 4.93
CA LYS A 198 -44.77 6.44 5.11
C LYS A 198 -44.68 7.84 5.74
N SER A 199 -43.58 8.17 6.42
CA SER A 199 -43.33 9.46 7.06
C SER A 199 -42.42 10.37 6.22
N LYS A 200 -42.90 10.82 5.06
CA LYS A 200 -42.26 11.94 4.33
C LYS A 200 -42.20 13.18 5.23
N HIS A 201 -41.00 13.72 5.45
CA HIS A 201 -40.73 15.18 5.43
C HIS A 201 -39.26 15.59 5.65
N GLN A 202 -38.37 14.74 6.18
CA GLN A 202 -37.06 15.19 6.70
C GLN A 202 -35.81 14.96 5.79
N THR A 203 -35.88 14.13 4.75
CA THR A 203 -34.68 13.75 3.95
C THR A 203 -34.73 14.10 2.46
N GLY A 204 -35.90 14.34 1.87
CA GLY A 204 -36.07 14.45 0.41
C GLY A 204 -35.89 13.13 -0.38
N LEU A 205 -35.10 12.19 0.15
CA LEU A 205 -34.91 10.84 -0.36
C LEU A 205 -36.21 10.01 -0.31
N LYS A 206 -36.52 9.34 -1.41
CA LYS A 206 -37.53 8.28 -1.50
C LYS A 206 -36.82 6.93 -1.53
N ILE A 207 -37.03 6.12 -0.50
CA ILE A 207 -36.65 4.70 -0.50
C ILE A 207 -37.41 3.98 -1.64
N VAL A 208 -36.74 3.09 -2.35
CA VAL A 208 -37.28 2.35 -3.51
C VAL A 208 -37.41 0.86 -3.19
N GLN A 209 -36.42 0.31 -2.48
CA GLN A 209 -36.36 -1.09 -2.09
C GLN A 209 -35.52 -1.20 -0.81
N THR A 210 -35.90 -2.12 0.09
CA THR A 210 -35.14 -2.46 1.29
C THR A 210 -35.04 -3.96 1.41
N GLY A 211 -33.95 -4.48 1.99
CA GLY A 211 -33.82 -5.90 2.21
C GLY A 211 -32.46 -6.29 2.79
N VAL A 212 -32.13 -7.56 2.60
CA VAL A 212 -30.90 -8.19 3.06
C VAL A 212 -30.31 -9.08 1.96
N GLY A 213 -28.99 -9.27 1.96
CA GLY A 213 -28.31 -10.22 1.09
C GLY A 213 -26.92 -10.64 1.60
N GLU A 214 -26.41 -11.72 1.03
CA GLU A 214 -25.03 -12.18 1.18
C GLU A 214 -24.20 -11.55 0.03
N VAL A 215 -23.25 -10.67 0.36
CA VAL A 215 -22.26 -10.04 -0.56
C VAL A 215 -22.81 -9.02 -1.58
N LEU A 216 -21.97 -8.03 -1.90
CA LEU A 216 -22.28 -6.78 -2.64
C LEU A 216 -22.68 -6.98 -4.12
N ALA A 217 -22.38 -8.13 -4.72
CA ALA A 217 -22.41 -8.35 -6.17
C ALA A 217 -23.80 -8.54 -6.80
N THR A 218 -24.89 -8.50 -6.02
CA THR A 218 -26.25 -8.85 -6.51
C THR A 218 -27.21 -7.64 -6.58
N PHE A 219 -26.72 -6.41 -6.38
CA PHE A 219 -27.56 -5.21 -6.20
C PHE A 219 -27.79 -4.34 -7.45
N LEU A 220 -27.69 -4.93 -8.65
CA LEU A 220 -28.38 -4.36 -9.80
C LEU A 220 -29.91 -4.45 -9.58
N PRO A 221 -30.68 -3.39 -9.87
CA PRO A 221 -32.13 -3.47 -9.73
C PRO A 221 -32.67 -4.52 -10.70
N ARG A 222 -33.25 -5.59 -10.15
CA ARG A 222 -34.02 -6.57 -10.92
C ARG A 222 -35.27 -5.87 -11.44
N VAL A 223 -35.14 -5.22 -12.59
CA VAL A 223 -36.22 -4.46 -13.22
C VAL A 223 -37.44 -5.34 -13.30
N SER A 224 -38.52 -4.93 -12.63
CA SER A 224 -39.84 -5.54 -12.80
C SER A 224 -40.37 -5.16 -14.17
N GLN A 225 -39.81 -5.79 -15.21
CA GLN A 225 -40.33 -5.71 -16.56
C GLN A 225 -41.72 -6.32 -16.54
N GLY A 226 -42.74 -5.48 -16.72
CA GLY A 226 -44.08 -5.96 -17.03
C GLY A 226 -43.99 -6.94 -18.20
N SER A 227 -44.61 -8.11 -18.03
CA SER A 227 -44.30 -9.40 -18.69
C SER A 227 -44.33 -9.44 -20.22
N ASN A 228 -44.59 -8.32 -20.88
CA ASN A 228 -44.80 -8.20 -22.32
C ASN A 228 -43.51 -7.82 -23.06
N GLY A 229 -42.59 -7.09 -22.42
CA GLY A 229 -41.39 -6.54 -23.09
C GLY A 229 -40.41 -7.61 -23.59
N THR A 230 -40.01 -8.53 -22.70
CA THR A 230 -39.09 -9.64 -23.02
C THR A 230 -39.69 -10.65 -23.99
N VAL A 231 -41.00 -10.91 -23.89
CA VAL A 231 -41.68 -11.80 -24.84
C VAL A 231 -41.64 -11.19 -26.24
N ILE A 232 -41.92 -9.89 -26.39
CA ILE A 232 -41.83 -9.20 -27.68
C ILE A 232 -40.40 -9.23 -28.22
N THR A 233 -39.36 -8.94 -27.42
CA THR A 233 -37.97 -8.98 -27.93
C THR A 233 -37.52 -10.38 -28.32
N LEU A 234 -37.92 -11.42 -27.59
CA LEU A 234 -37.62 -12.82 -27.95
C LEU A 234 -38.36 -13.25 -29.22
N VAL A 235 -39.63 -12.86 -29.39
CA VAL A 235 -40.40 -13.10 -30.63
C VAL A 235 -39.79 -12.34 -31.81
N SER A 236 -39.38 -11.08 -31.64
CA SER A 236 -38.69 -10.32 -32.69
C SER A 236 -37.36 -10.95 -33.08
N MET A 237 -36.54 -11.42 -32.13
CA MET A 237 -35.29 -12.12 -32.41
C MET A 237 -35.54 -13.47 -33.11
N ALA A 238 -36.58 -14.21 -32.71
CA ALA A 238 -36.97 -15.46 -33.38
C ALA A 238 -37.47 -15.22 -34.81
N VAL A 239 -38.21 -14.14 -35.07
CA VAL A 239 -38.66 -13.75 -36.42
C VAL A 239 -37.47 -13.32 -37.27
N VAL A 240 -36.54 -12.50 -36.77
CA VAL A 240 -35.33 -12.09 -37.50
C VAL A 240 -34.44 -13.31 -37.79
N GLY A 241 -34.23 -14.20 -36.82
CA GLY A 241 -33.52 -15.45 -37.02
C GLY A 241 -34.19 -16.36 -38.06
N GLY A 242 -35.51 -16.49 -38.01
CA GLY A 242 -36.30 -17.23 -38.99
C GLY A 242 -36.18 -16.66 -40.41
N VAL A 243 -36.23 -15.33 -40.56
CA VAL A 243 -36.03 -14.64 -41.85
C VAL A 243 -34.61 -14.84 -42.37
N LEU A 244 -33.58 -14.81 -41.51
CA LEU A 244 -32.19 -15.07 -41.91
C LEU A 244 -31.98 -16.52 -42.34
N VAL A 245 -32.55 -17.50 -41.63
CA VAL A 245 -32.52 -18.92 -42.01
C VAL A 245 -33.27 -19.14 -43.32
N LEU A 246 -34.43 -18.49 -43.52
CA LEU A 246 -35.18 -18.57 -44.78
C LEU A 246 -34.41 -17.94 -45.95
N ALA A 247 -33.76 -16.79 -45.73
CA ALA A 247 -32.91 -16.14 -46.73
C ALA A 247 -31.70 -17.01 -47.11
N MET A 248 -31.04 -17.63 -46.13
CA MET A 248 -29.96 -18.60 -46.36
C MET A 248 -30.47 -19.85 -47.11
N ALA A 249 -31.64 -20.39 -46.74
CA ALA A 249 -32.24 -21.51 -47.45
C ALA A 249 -32.58 -21.17 -48.91
N VAL A 250 -33.10 -19.97 -49.18
CA VAL A 250 -33.36 -19.46 -50.54
C VAL A 250 -32.06 -19.20 -51.31
N ALA A 251 -31.00 -18.72 -50.65
CA ALA A 251 -29.69 -18.55 -51.26
C ALA A 251 -29.08 -19.91 -51.65
N CYS A 252 -29.13 -20.90 -50.76
CA CYS A 252 -28.71 -22.27 -51.03
C CYS A 252 -29.55 -22.90 -52.16
N PHE A 253 -30.87 -22.70 -52.18
CA PHE A 253 -31.73 -23.18 -53.27
C PHE A 253 -31.43 -22.51 -54.61
N LYS A 254 -31.13 -21.20 -54.64
CA LYS A 254 -30.66 -20.51 -55.84
C LYS A 254 -29.31 -21.05 -56.31
N HIS A 255 -28.35 -21.22 -55.40
CA HIS A 255 -27.03 -21.75 -55.73
C HIS A 255 -27.13 -23.20 -56.26
N TYR A 256 -27.95 -24.04 -55.63
CA TYR A 256 -28.22 -25.39 -56.09
C TYR A 256 -28.94 -25.41 -57.45
N ALA A 257 -29.95 -24.55 -57.67
CA ALA A 257 -30.61 -24.42 -58.97
C ALA A 257 -29.65 -23.92 -60.07
N GLN A 258 -28.71 -23.02 -59.74
CA GLN A 258 -27.65 -22.58 -60.65
C GLN A 258 -26.64 -23.71 -60.93
N GLN A 259 -26.27 -24.51 -59.92
CA GLN A 259 -25.43 -25.70 -60.12
C GLN A 259 -26.13 -26.77 -60.97
N VAL A 260 -27.43 -26.99 -60.80
CA VAL A 260 -28.22 -27.94 -61.61
C VAL A 260 -28.48 -27.42 -63.03
N ALA A 261 -28.60 -26.10 -63.22
CA ALA A 261 -28.65 -25.49 -64.55
C ALA A 261 -27.31 -25.62 -65.29
N ASN A 262 -26.20 -25.29 -64.62
CA ASN A 262 -24.85 -25.43 -65.17
C ASN A 262 -24.48 -26.91 -65.41
N GLY A 263 -24.95 -27.81 -64.54
CA GLY A 263 -24.77 -29.26 -64.64
C GLY A 263 -25.61 -29.97 -65.71
N LYS A 264 -26.41 -29.23 -66.50
CA LYS A 264 -27.14 -29.78 -67.65
C LYS A 264 -26.46 -29.53 -69.02
N LEU A 265 -25.25 -28.98 -69.01
CA LEU A 265 -24.40 -28.79 -70.21
C LEU A 265 -22.99 -29.37 -69.96
N GLY A 266 -22.92 -30.69 -69.75
CA GLY A 266 -21.66 -31.44 -69.62
C GLY A 266 -21.90 -32.94 -69.76
N LEU A 267 -21.04 -33.63 -70.50
CA LEU A 267 -21.12 -35.07 -70.76
C LEU A 267 -20.28 -35.86 -69.73
N GLY A 268 -20.71 -37.08 -69.37
CA GLY A 268 -19.90 -38.05 -68.61
C GLY A 268 -19.07 -38.97 -69.53
N PRO A 269 -18.60 -40.16 -69.07
CA PRO A 269 -18.82 -40.83 -67.78
C PRO A 269 -17.51 -41.21 -67.04
N GLU A 270 -17.58 -42.15 -66.08
CA GLU A 270 -16.49 -42.70 -65.23
C GLU A 270 -15.82 -41.69 -64.24
N GLY A 271 -15.28 -42.09 -63.08
CA GLY A 271 -15.36 -43.40 -62.42
C GLY A 271 -14.21 -43.68 -61.42
N GLY A 272 -14.42 -43.43 -60.11
CA GLY A 272 -13.67 -44.09 -59.03
C GLY A 272 -12.37 -43.45 -58.48
N ALA A 273 -12.43 -43.10 -57.18
CA ALA A 273 -11.61 -43.63 -56.06
C ALA A 273 -10.04 -43.62 -56.03
N GLU A 274 -9.53 -43.39 -54.81
CA GLU A 274 -8.32 -43.99 -54.16
C GLU A 274 -6.87 -43.67 -54.63
N THR A 275 -6.19 -42.82 -53.84
CA THR A 275 -4.84 -43.04 -53.22
C THR A 275 -3.49 -42.94 -54.00
N HIS A 276 -2.49 -42.44 -53.24
CA HIS A 276 -1.05 -42.83 -53.18
C HIS A 276 -0.03 -42.42 -54.26
N PHE A 277 1.06 -41.76 -53.79
CA PHE A 277 2.46 -41.82 -54.28
C PHE A 277 2.78 -41.31 -55.73
N ASP A 278 4.03 -40.98 -56.11
CA ASP A 278 5.28 -40.89 -55.32
C ASP A 278 6.25 -39.76 -55.78
N TYR A 279 7.32 -39.61 -55.00
CA TYR A 279 8.63 -38.95 -55.19
C TYR A 279 9.11 -38.43 -56.58
N GLN A 280 9.79 -37.27 -56.48
CA GLN A 280 11.14 -36.97 -57.01
C GLN A 280 11.35 -36.49 -58.47
N ASP A 281 11.91 -35.29 -58.59
CA ASP A 281 13.15 -35.05 -59.37
C ASP A 281 14.08 -34.04 -58.62
N CYS A 282 15.30 -33.80 -59.10
CA CYS A 282 16.46 -33.39 -58.29
C CYS A 282 17.36 -32.31 -58.96
N MET A 283 18.44 -31.93 -58.25
CA MET A 283 19.69 -31.25 -58.66
C MET A 283 19.83 -29.72 -58.52
N VAL A 284 21.07 -29.33 -58.18
CA VAL A 284 21.68 -27.97 -58.10
C VAL A 284 21.07 -27.03 -57.04
N GLY A 285 21.77 -26.53 -56.00
CA GLY A 285 23.15 -26.61 -55.50
C GLY A 285 23.27 -25.78 -54.19
N VAL A 286 24.39 -25.44 -53.55
CA VAL A 286 25.85 -25.66 -53.72
C VAL A 286 26.49 -25.73 -52.29
N SER A 287 27.82 -25.75 -52.15
CA SER A 287 28.68 -25.75 -50.94
C SER A 287 28.52 -24.52 -50.00
N ASP A 288 29.13 -24.37 -48.80
CA ASP A 288 30.32 -24.97 -48.13
C ASP A 288 30.09 -25.14 -46.59
N THR A 289 30.46 -26.22 -45.86
CA THR A 289 31.75 -26.87 -45.47
C THR A 289 32.48 -26.33 -44.20
N SER A 290 32.23 -26.97 -43.03
CA SER A 290 33.11 -27.17 -41.84
C SER A 290 32.24 -27.80 -40.71
N ARG A 291 32.53 -28.90 -39.96
CA ARG A 291 33.72 -29.75 -39.64
C ARG A 291 34.79 -29.02 -38.81
N VAL A 292 35.24 -29.44 -37.61
CA VAL A 292 34.92 -30.55 -36.62
C VAL A 292 35.33 -30.02 -35.19
N SER A 293 35.16 -30.63 -33.99
CA SER A 293 34.73 -31.93 -33.40
C SER A 293 34.29 -31.69 -31.92
N SER A 294 33.46 -32.49 -31.22
CA SER A 294 33.75 -33.69 -30.34
C SER A 294 35.08 -33.64 -29.53
N VAL A 295 35.25 -34.22 -28.31
CA VAL A 295 34.69 -35.41 -27.57
C VAL A 295 34.73 -35.11 -26.04
N SER A 296 33.67 -35.09 -25.22
CA SER A 296 32.83 -36.15 -24.57
C SER A 296 33.27 -36.71 -23.20
N SER A 297 32.35 -36.72 -22.22
CA SER A 297 32.23 -37.67 -21.09
C SER A 297 30.84 -37.54 -20.42
N GLN A 298 29.78 -38.20 -20.91
CA GLN A 298 29.35 -39.53 -20.46
C GLN A 298 29.32 -39.75 -18.94
N PHE A 299 28.13 -39.68 -18.34
CA PHE A 299 27.41 -40.88 -17.87
C PHE A 299 25.89 -40.62 -17.92
N SER A 300 25.09 -41.68 -17.98
CA SER A 300 23.63 -41.63 -18.21
C SER A 300 22.82 -41.94 -16.94
N ASP A 301 21.62 -41.38 -16.80
CA ASP A 301 20.37 -42.16 -16.97
C ASP A 301 19.09 -41.34 -16.72
N GLY A 302 17.97 -41.77 -17.34
CA GLY A 302 16.61 -41.36 -16.98
C GLY A 302 16.02 -40.14 -17.72
N PRO A 303 15.07 -40.32 -18.65
CA PRO A 303 14.30 -39.22 -19.22
C PRO A 303 13.17 -38.79 -18.26
N GLN A 304 13.32 -37.66 -17.58
CA GLN A 304 12.18 -37.03 -16.88
C GLN A 304 11.38 -36.14 -17.84
N HIS A 305 10.06 -36.33 -17.85
CA HIS A 305 9.14 -35.60 -18.72
C HIS A 305 9.04 -34.12 -18.31
N SER A 306 9.27 -33.22 -19.26
CA SER A 306 8.86 -31.82 -19.14
C SER A 306 7.32 -31.72 -19.16
N PRO A 307 6.68 -31.07 -18.17
CA PRO A 307 5.25 -30.78 -18.24
C PRO A 307 5.01 -29.65 -19.26
N SER A 308 4.60 -30.02 -20.47
CA SER A 308 4.14 -29.05 -21.48
C SER A 308 2.91 -28.28 -20.98
N SER A 309 2.82 -27.02 -21.36
CA SER A 309 1.79 -26.09 -20.88
C SER A 309 0.37 -26.45 -21.35
N THR A 310 -0.54 -26.72 -20.40
CA THR A 310 -1.99 -26.69 -20.64
C THR A 310 -2.71 -26.10 -19.42
N HIS A 311 -3.72 -25.24 -19.67
CA HIS A 311 -4.53 -24.51 -18.70
C HIS A 311 -4.75 -25.17 -17.32
N SER A 312 -4.28 -24.52 -16.26
CA SER A 312 -4.98 -24.50 -14.98
C SER A 312 -4.79 -23.14 -14.29
N SER A 313 -5.88 -22.54 -13.80
CA SER A 313 -5.86 -21.22 -13.14
C SER A 313 -5.81 -21.38 -11.62
N THR A 314 -4.73 -21.95 -11.11
CA THR A 314 -4.42 -21.96 -9.67
C THR A 314 -3.23 -21.05 -9.38
N PRO A 315 -3.31 -20.17 -8.36
CA PRO A 315 -2.16 -19.36 -7.97
C PRO A 315 -1.05 -20.26 -7.43
N SER A 316 0.16 -20.13 -7.97
CA SER A 316 1.32 -20.93 -7.58
C SER A 316 1.85 -20.49 -6.20
N TRP A 317 1.23 -21.01 -5.16
CA TRP A 317 1.75 -20.98 -3.79
C TRP A 317 2.57 -22.24 -3.55
N SER A 318 3.77 -22.10 -2.99
CA SER A 318 4.45 -23.24 -2.38
C SER A 318 3.79 -23.55 -1.03
N GLU A 319 3.08 -24.67 -0.94
CA GLU A 319 2.52 -25.15 0.33
C GLU A 319 3.61 -25.53 1.32
N GLU A 320 4.71 -26.09 0.82
CA GLU A 320 5.90 -26.46 1.58
C GLU A 320 6.50 -25.23 2.31
N PRO A 321 6.88 -25.34 3.60
CA PRO A 321 7.57 -24.26 4.29
C PRO A 321 8.97 -24.09 3.69
N ALA A 322 9.40 -22.86 3.47
CA ALA A 322 10.79 -22.58 3.10
C ALA A 322 11.70 -23.06 4.22
N GLN A 323 12.45 -24.15 3.98
CA GLN A 323 13.28 -24.79 5.00
C GLN A 323 14.36 -23.80 5.46
N SER A 324 14.29 -23.40 6.73
CA SER A 324 15.25 -22.47 7.33
C SER A 324 16.57 -23.20 7.55
N ASN A 325 17.64 -22.79 6.86
CA ASN A 325 19.00 -23.30 7.07
C ASN A 325 19.65 -22.80 8.38
N MET A 326 18.83 -22.37 9.34
CA MET A 326 19.23 -21.93 10.67
C MET A 326 19.31 -23.14 11.60
N ASP A 327 20.51 -23.45 12.08
CA ASP A 327 20.68 -24.50 13.08
C ASP A 327 20.12 -24.08 14.44
N ILE A 328 19.67 -25.07 15.23
CA ILE A 328 19.01 -24.85 16.53
C ILE A 328 19.88 -24.04 17.50
N SER A 329 21.22 -24.21 17.47
CA SER A 329 22.13 -23.50 18.37
C SER A 329 22.27 -22.01 18.00
N THR A 330 22.38 -21.71 16.71
CA THR A 330 22.36 -20.34 16.17
C THR A 330 21.03 -19.65 16.49
N GLY A 331 19.89 -20.34 16.33
CA GLY A 331 18.58 -19.81 16.68
C GLY A 331 18.46 -19.46 18.18
N HIS A 332 18.92 -20.34 19.08
CA HIS A 332 18.91 -20.03 20.52
C HIS A 332 19.86 -18.89 20.90
N MET A 333 21.03 -18.79 20.28
CA MET A 333 21.97 -17.69 20.48
C MET A 333 21.37 -16.34 20.06
N ILE A 334 20.73 -16.30 18.89
CA ILE A 334 20.01 -15.13 18.37
C ILE A 334 18.84 -14.74 19.29
N LEU A 335 18.04 -15.72 19.75
CA LEU A 335 16.91 -15.45 20.64
C LEU A 335 17.38 -14.87 21.98
N ALA A 336 18.45 -15.42 22.57
CA ALA A 336 19.03 -14.89 23.80
C ALA A 336 19.59 -13.47 23.62
N TYR A 337 20.25 -13.19 22.49
CA TYR A 337 20.73 -11.84 22.14
C TYR A 337 19.57 -10.83 22.04
N MET A 338 18.47 -11.18 21.36
CA MET A 338 17.31 -10.30 21.20
C MET A 338 16.55 -10.12 22.52
N GLU A 339 16.41 -11.16 23.33
CA GLU A 339 15.83 -11.04 24.67
C GLU A 339 16.67 -10.17 25.62
N ASP A 340 18.01 -10.20 25.52
CA ASP A 340 18.88 -9.30 26.29
C ASP A 340 18.64 -7.82 25.91
N HIS A 341 18.56 -7.49 24.61
CA HIS A 341 18.28 -6.11 24.17
C HIS A 341 16.92 -5.61 24.66
N LEU A 342 15.88 -6.43 24.56
CA LEU A 342 14.52 -6.07 24.98
C LEU A 342 14.41 -5.88 26.51
N ARG A 343 15.27 -6.56 27.29
CA ARG A 343 15.41 -6.37 28.75
C ARG A 343 16.29 -5.16 29.09
N ASN A 344 17.35 -4.91 28.32
CA ASN A 344 18.35 -3.88 28.57
C ASN A 344 17.94 -2.53 27.95
N LYS A 345 16.99 -1.87 28.60
CA LYS A 345 16.41 -0.59 28.14
C LYS A 345 17.42 0.56 28.00
N ASP A 346 18.49 0.56 28.80
CA ASP A 346 19.59 1.54 28.71
C ASP A 346 20.46 1.33 27.47
N ARG A 347 20.73 0.07 27.09
CA ARG A 347 21.41 -0.29 25.85
C ARG A 347 20.57 0.14 24.65
N LEU A 348 19.30 -0.28 24.61
CA LEU A 348 18.37 0.05 23.54
C LEU A 348 18.15 1.57 23.39
N GLN A 349 18.22 2.33 24.48
CA GLN A 349 18.20 3.80 24.44
C GLN A 349 19.45 4.37 23.76
N LYS A 350 20.65 3.91 24.14
CA LYS A 350 21.92 4.39 23.56
C LYS A 350 22.08 4.03 22.08
N GLU A 351 21.66 2.82 21.70
CA GLU A 351 21.64 2.39 20.30
C GLU A 351 20.68 3.26 19.49
N TRP A 352 19.49 3.58 20.02
CA TRP A 352 18.56 4.51 19.37
C TRP A 352 19.11 5.96 19.31
N GLU A 353 19.81 6.43 20.35
CA GLU A 353 20.46 7.75 20.35
C GLU A 353 21.58 7.83 19.30
N ALA A 354 22.42 6.80 19.19
CA ALA A 354 23.43 6.69 18.14
C ALA A 354 22.78 6.70 16.73
N LEU A 355 21.74 5.87 16.53
CA LEU A 355 20.93 5.85 15.32
C LEU A 355 20.26 7.19 15.01
N CYS A 356 19.86 7.98 16.01
CA CYS A 356 19.34 9.34 15.80
C CYS A 356 20.42 10.36 15.40
N SER A 357 21.68 10.11 15.77
CA SER A 357 22.84 10.92 15.34
C SER A 357 23.47 10.44 14.02
N TYR A 358 23.06 9.28 13.51
CA TYR A 358 23.61 8.66 12.31
C TYR A 358 23.24 9.44 11.04
N GLN A 359 24.25 9.74 10.22
CA GLN A 359 24.10 10.34 8.90
C GLN A 359 24.87 9.49 7.88
N ALA A 360 24.18 9.08 6.83
CA ALA A 360 24.77 8.37 5.68
C ALA A 360 25.75 9.27 4.92
N GLU A 361 26.74 8.67 4.25
CA GLU A 361 27.61 9.41 3.32
C GLU A 361 27.69 8.69 1.96
N PRO A 362 27.18 9.28 0.87
CA PRO A 362 26.62 10.63 0.74
C PRO A 362 25.14 10.74 1.19
N SER A 363 24.76 11.84 1.85
CA SER A 363 23.36 12.11 2.24
C SER A 363 22.59 13.08 1.32
N SER A 364 23.00 13.26 0.05
CA SER A 364 22.39 14.28 -0.83
C SER A 364 20.98 13.89 -1.29
N VAL A 365 20.04 14.85 -1.20
CA VAL A 365 18.62 14.74 -1.64
C VAL A 365 18.24 15.84 -2.64
N ALA A 366 19.23 16.41 -3.34
CA ALA A 366 19.11 17.65 -4.10
C ALA A 366 18.11 17.54 -5.28
N VAL A 367 18.03 16.38 -5.95
CA VAL A 367 17.05 16.18 -7.04
C VAL A 367 15.63 16.14 -6.50
N ALA A 368 15.41 15.58 -5.30
CA ALA A 368 14.10 15.54 -4.67
C ALA A 368 13.60 16.92 -4.24
N GLN A 369 14.53 17.85 -3.97
CA GLN A 369 14.26 19.23 -3.55
C GLN A 369 14.14 20.23 -4.71
N THR A 370 14.31 19.82 -5.98
CA THR A 370 14.15 20.75 -7.10
C THR A 370 12.68 21.22 -7.21
N PRO A 371 12.41 22.48 -7.59
CA PRO A 371 11.04 23.02 -7.65
C PRO A 371 10.07 22.25 -8.55
N SER A 372 10.57 21.47 -9.52
CA SER A 372 9.78 20.62 -10.42
C SER A 372 9.42 19.24 -9.86
N ASN A 373 9.94 18.91 -8.68
CA ASN A 373 9.79 17.62 -8.00
C ASN A 373 9.20 17.75 -6.59
N MET A 374 9.20 18.96 -6.01
CA MET A 374 8.67 19.22 -4.66
C MET A 374 7.19 18.82 -4.52
N ASP A 375 6.38 19.07 -5.55
CA ASP A 375 4.96 18.71 -5.61
C ASP A 375 4.72 17.19 -5.70
N LYS A 376 5.71 16.43 -6.17
CA LYS A 376 5.67 14.96 -6.21
C LYS A 376 6.03 14.31 -4.86
N ASN A 377 6.44 15.08 -3.86
CA ASN A 377 6.74 14.57 -2.52
C ASN A 377 5.52 14.73 -1.60
N ARG A 378 5.13 13.65 -0.93
CA ARG A 378 4.01 13.67 0.04
C ARG A 378 4.39 14.33 1.35
N HIS A 379 5.63 14.15 1.79
CA HIS A 379 6.21 14.71 3.02
C HIS A 379 7.57 15.33 2.67
N ALA A 380 7.87 16.51 3.19
CA ALA A 380 9.08 17.27 2.82
C ALA A 380 10.36 16.68 3.44
N GLU A 381 10.22 15.96 4.55
CA GLU A 381 11.30 15.33 5.32
C GLU A 381 11.62 13.89 4.89
N SER A 382 10.79 13.26 4.05
CA SER A 382 10.95 11.86 3.61
C SER A 382 11.27 11.78 2.11
N LEU A 383 12.49 12.16 1.75
CA LEU A 383 12.99 12.24 0.38
C LEU A 383 13.98 11.09 0.07
N PRO A 384 14.10 10.63 -1.18
CA PRO A 384 15.12 9.65 -1.56
C PRO A 384 16.47 10.35 -1.78
N TYR A 385 17.58 9.65 -1.53
CA TYR A 385 18.91 10.17 -1.87
C TYR A 385 19.20 10.14 -3.38
N ASP A 386 20.05 11.04 -3.87
CA ASP A 386 20.38 11.17 -5.28
C ASP A 386 21.13 9.95 -5.87
N HIS A 387 21.85 9.19 -5.04
CA HIS A 387 22.56 7.96 -5.42
C HIS A 387 21.65 6.73 -5.47
N SER A 388 20.67 6.63 -4.58
CA SER A 388 19.81 5.44 -4.40
C SER A 388 18.41 5.58 -4.99
N ARG A 389 17.99 6.78 -5.39
CA ARG A 389 16.64 7.01 -5.95
C ARG A 389 16.40 6.18 -7.20
N VAL A 390 15.17 5.68 -7.35
CA VAL A 390 14.69 5.13 -8.61
C VAL A 390 14.66 6.25 -9.67
N LYS A 391 14.98 5.89 -10.92
CA LYS A 391 14.99 6.81 -12.07
C LYS A 391 14.11 6.21 -13.16
N LEU A 392 13.01 6.90 -13.48
CA LEU A 392 12.07 6.49 -14.52
C LEU A 392 12.66 6.79 -15.90
N LYS A 393 12.32 5.98 -16.92
CA LYS A 393 12.75 6.28 -18.30
C LYS A 393 12.01 7.49 -18.86
N THR A 394 12.78 8.54 -19.15
CA THR A 394 12.32 9.83 -19.68
C THR A 394 11.52 9.69 -20.97
N GLU A 395 11.78 8.66 -21.77
CA GLU A 395 11.12 8.38 -23.04
C GLU A 395 9.70 7.80 -22.87
N ALA A 396 9.46 7.10 -21.76
CA ALA A 396 8.17 6.48 -21.42
C ALA A 396 7.34 7.32 -20.43
N ASN A 397 7.93 8.34 -19.81
CA ASN A 397 7.23 9.24 -18.90
C ASN A 397 6.48 10.35 -19.66
N PRO A 398 5.16 10.57 -19.43
CA PRO A 398 4.38 11.61 -20.12
C PRO A 398 4.95 13.03 -20.00
N ASN A 399 5.57 13.34 -18.86
CA ASN A 399 6.10 14.67 -18.55
C ASN A 399 7.59 14.80 -18.92
N LYS A 400 8.22 13.74 -19.46
CA LYS A 400 9.67 13.64 -19.72
C LYS A 400 10.51 13.95 -18.47
N GLN A 401 10.11 13.38 -17.34
CA GLN A 401 10.82 13.45 -16.07
C GLN A 401 11.25 12.04 -15.62
N ASP A 402 12.36 11.96 -14.88
CA ASP A 402 12.86 10.69 -14.31
C ASP A 402 12.52 10.52 -12.82
N TYR A 403 11.88 11.51 -12.19
CA TYR A 403 11.72 11.56 -10.73
C TYR A 403 10.43 10.93 -10.21
N ILE A 404 10.62 10.04 -9.22
CA ILE A 404 9.62 9.53 -8.28
C ILE A 404 10.26 9.47 -6.87
N ASN A 405 9.48 9.70 -5.81
CA ASN A 405 9.96 9.55 -4.43
C ASN A 405 10.01 8.06 -4.02
N ALA A 406 11.04 7.38 -4.52
CA ALA A 406 11.34 5.98 -4.22
C ALA A 406 12.86 5.73 -4.19
N SER A 407 13.31 4.84 -3.31
CA SER A 407 14.70 4.42 -3.15
C SER A 407 14.85 2.93 -3.36
N ILE A 408 15.92 2.51 -4.05
CA ILE A 408 16.31 1.11 -4.18
C ILE A 408 17.05 0.68 -2.91
N ILE A 409 16.68 -0.46 -2.34
CA ILE A 409 17.33 -1.04 -1.14
C ILE A 409 17.89 -2.43 -1.48
N PHE A 410 19.20 -2.59 -1.30
CA PHE A 410 19.96 -3.82 -1.44
C PHE A 410 20.17 -4.50 -0.09
N ASP A 411 20.12 -5.84 -0.09
CA ASP A 411 20.38 -6.67 1.10
C ASP A 411 21.87 -7.03 1.26
N HIS A 412 22.44 -7.75 0.29
CA HIS A 412 23.82 -8.24 0.35
C HIS A 412 24.50 -8.32 -1.04
N ASP A 413 23.76 -8.72 -2.08
CA ASP A 413 24.22 -8.66 -3.47
C ASP A 413 23.88 -7.28 -4.07
N PRO A 414 24.87 -6.40 -4.36
CA PRO A 414 24.63 -5.10 -4.99
C PRO A 414 24.15 -5.19 -6.44
N ARG A 415 24.06 -6.40 -7.03
CA ARG A 415 23.50 -6.65 -8.37
C ARG A 415 22.01 -7.02 -8.32
N GLN A 416 21.45 -7.29 -7.15
CA GLN A 416 20.07 -7.72 -6.97
C GLN A 416 19.35 -6.82 -5.95
N PRO A 417 18.59 -5.80 -6.41
CA PRO A 417 17.81 -4.98 -5.51
C PRO A 417 16.75 -5.84 -4.82
N ALA A 418 16.71 -5.78 -3.49
CA ALA A 418 15.80 -6.60 -2.69
C ALA A 418 14.43 -5.92 -2.52
N TYR A 419 14.45 -4.60 -2.32
CA TYR A 419 13.25 -3.79 -2.10
C TYR A 419 13.32 -2.47 -2.87
N ILE A 420 12.15 -1.87 -3.11
CA ILE A 420 12.00 -0.46 -3.43
C ILE A 420 11.13 0.18 -2.34
N ALA A 421 11.71 1.07 -1.54
CA ALA A 421 11.02 1.82 -0.51
C ALA A 421 10.46 3.13 -1.11
N THR A 422 9.14 3.30 -1.13
CA THR A 422 8.46 4.43 -1.77
C THR A 422 7.39 5.04 -0.87
N GLN A 423 7.08 6.33 -1.07
CA GLN A 423 5.89 6.94 -0.48
C GLN A 423 4.60 6.34 -1.05
N GLY A 424 3.48 6.51 -0.34
CA GLY A 424 2.14 6.19 -0.81
C GLY A 424 1.75 7.15 -1.95
N PRO A 425 1.36 6.68 -3.15
CA PRO A 425 1.15 7.55 -4.31
C PRO A 425 0.24 8.76 -4.05
N LEU A 426 0.52 9.86 -4.76
CA LEU A 426 -0.30 11.06 -4.85
C LEU A 426 -1.15 11.00 -6.14
N PRO A 427 -2.26 11.76 -6.27
CA PRO A 427 -3.13 11.75 -7.45
C PRO A 427 -2.38 11.83 -8.79
N HIS A 428 -1.40 12.72 -8.88
CA HIS A 428 -0.57 12.98 -10.06
C HIS A 428 0.63 12.04 -10.22
N THR A 429 1.02 11.29 -9.18
CA THR A 429 2.14 10.33 -9.22
C THR A 429 1.69 8.87 -9.36
N VAL A 430 0.39 8.59 -9.55
CA VAL A 430 -0.10 7.22 -9.80
C VAL A 430 0.50 6.64 -11.09
N THR A 431 0.60 7.45 -12.15
CA THR A 431 1.25 7.04 -13.42
C THR A 431 2.74 6.75 -13.23
N ASP A 432 3.46 7.63 -12.54
CA ASP A 432 4.88 7.45 -12.23
C ASP A 432 5.12 6.16 -11.41
N PHE A 433 4.21 5.84 -10.48
CA PHE A 433 4.25 4.60 -9.70
C PHE A 433 4.06 3.34 -10.58
N TRP A 434 3.11 3.33 -11.51
CA TRP A 434 2.93 2.19 -12.42
C TRP A 434 4.06 2.07 -13.45
N GLN A 435 4.67 3.19 -13.87
CA GLN A 435 5.91 3.18 -14.64
C GLN A 435 7.05 2.52 -13.84
N MET A 436 7.22 2.90 -12.57
CA MET A 436 8.21 2.27 -11.68
C MET A 436 8.00 0.77 -11.53
N VAL A 437 6.76 0.32 -11.28
CA VAL A 437 6.38 -1.10 -11.20
C VAL A 437 6.78 -1.85 -12.48
N TRP A 438 6.47 -1.27 -13.64
CA TRP A 438 6.75 -1.89 -14.94
C TRP A 438 8.25 -1.95 -15.25
N GLU A 439 8.99 -0.87 -15.02
CA GLU A 439 10.40 -0.77 -15.40
C GLU A 439 11.31 -1.62 -14.51
N ASN A 440 10.99 -1.77 -13.22
CA ASN A 440 11.77 -2.55 -12.26
C ASN A 440 11.35 -4.04 -12.20
N GLY A 441 10.44 -4.49 -13.06
CA GLY A 441 10.03 -5.91 -13.13
C GLY A 441 9.21 -6.40 -11.93
N CYS A 442 8.71 -5.50 -11.08
CA CYS A 442 8.14 -5.85 -9.77
C CYS A 442 6.88 -6.73 -9.90
N THR A 443 6.87 -7.88 -9.24
CA THR A 443 5.68 -8.78 -9.15
C THR A 443 4.97 -8.71 -7.80
N VAL A 444 5.55 -8.01 -6.80
CA VAL A 444 5.01 -7.92 -5.44
C VAL A 444 5.02 -6.47 -4.96
N ILE A 445 3.87 -6.02 -4.44
CA ILE A 445 3.72 -4.75 -3.71
C ILE A 445 3.26 -5.06 -2.28
N VAL A 446 3.87 -4.39 -1.30
CA VAL A 446 3.54 -4.43 0.12
C VAL A 446 3.07 -3.03 0.54
N MET A 447 1.80 -2.93 0.91
CA MET A 447 1.13 -1.69 1.34
C MET A 447 0.85 -1.77 2.85
N MET A 448 1.39 -0.80 3.60
CA MET A 448 1.48 -0.81 5.06
C MET A 448 0.67 0.31 5.73
N THR A 449 -0.39 0.79 5.07
CA THR A 449 -1.23 1.92 5.48
C THR A 449 -2.59 1.80 4.81
N ALA A 450 -3.65 2.29 5.45
CA ALA A 450 -4.95 2.49 4.80
C ALA A 450 -4.90 3.71 3.85
N LEU A 451 -5.96 3.90 3.05
CA LEU A 451 -6.06 5.09 2.17
C LEU A 451 -6.27 6.39 2.95
N VAL A 452 -7.00 6.31 4.07
CA VAL A 452 -7.30 7.40 4.99
C VAL A 452 -7.14 6.87 6.42
N GLU A 453 -6.46 7.61 7.27
CA GLU A 453 -6.25 7.30 8.69
C GLU A 453 -6.48 8.59 9.48
N ASP A 454 -7.28 8.53 10.55
CA ASP A 454 -7.67 9.67 11.40
C ASP A 454 -8.24 10.91 10.67
N GLY A 455 -8.78 10.69 9.47
CA GLY A 455 -9.34 11.71 8.57
C GLY A 455 -8.35 12.22 7.51
N GLU A 456 -7.06 11.95 7.67
CA GLU A 456 -6.01 12.36 6.72
C GLU A 456 -5.76 11.31 5.63
N LYS A 457 -5.56 11.77 4.38
CA LYS A 457 -5.41 10.90 3.22
C LYS A 457 -3.96 10.40 3.08
N GLN A 458 -3.65 9.28 3.74
CA GLN A 458 -2.32 8.68 3.75
C GLN A 458 -1.85 8.12 2.40
N CYS A 459 -2.76 7.65 1.53
CA CYS A 459 -2.43 7.10 0.22
C CYS A 459 -3.51 7.39 -0.82
N GLU A 460 -3.14 7.62 -2.09
CA GLU A 460 -4.09 7.59 -3.20
C GLU A 460 -4.44 6.14 -3.56
N ARG A 461 -5.67 5.90 -4.02
CA ARG A 461 -6.06 4.58 -4.52
C ARG A 461 -5.56 4.39 -5.95
N TYR A 462 -4.35 3.87 -6.07
CA TYR A 462 -3.67 3.63 -7.34
C TYR A 462 -4.14 2.36 -8.09
N TRP A 463 -5.28 1.75 -7.70
CA TRP A 463 -5.82 0.51 -8.29
C TRP A 463 -7.35 0.59 -8.52
N PRO A 464 -7.92 -0.22 -9.46
CA PRO A 464 -9.36 -0.28 -9.71
C PRO A 464 -10.16 -0.94 -8.58
N ASP A 465 -11.38 -0.45 -8.35
CA ASP A 465 -12.46 -1.14 -7.62
C ASP A 465 -12.74 -2.55 -8.17
N GLU A 466 -13.14 -2.57 -9.45
CA GLU A 466 -13.56 -3.76 -10.18
C GLU A 466 -13.08 -3.64 -11.65
N GLY A 467 -12.80 -4.76 -12.31
CA GLY A 467 -12.30 -4.75 -13.69
C GLY A 467 -10.96 -4.03 -13.84
N SER A 468 -10.79 -3.27 -14.93
CA SER A 468 -9.54 -2.58 -15.25
C SER A 468 -9.58 -1.06 -15.13
N SER A 469 -8.41 -0.46 -14.94
CA SER A 469 -8.16 0.97 -15.03
C SER A 469 -6.84 1.23 -15.76
N LEU A 470 -6.82 2.26 -16.62
CA LEU A 470 -5.69 2.60 -17.47
C LEU A 470 -4.92 3.78 -16.89
N TYR A 471 -3.70 3.54 -16.44
CA TYR A 471 -2.77 4.56 -15.95
C TYR A 471 -1.72 4.84 -17.04
N HIS A 472 -1.97 5.86 -17.86
CA HIS A 472 -1.23 6.16 -19.10
C HIS A 472 -1.23 4.99 -20.10
N ILE A 473 -0.22 4.12 -20.06
CA ILE A 473 -0.08 2.93 -20.93
C ILE A 473 -0.19 1.61 -20.15
N TYR A 474 -0.39 1.69 -18.84
CA TYR A 474 -0.46 0.55 -17.93
C TYR A 474 -1.92 0.26 -17.60
N GLU A 475 -2.49 -0.73 -18.29
CA GLU A 475 -3.79 -1.27 -17.92
C GLU A 475 -3.61 -2.22 -16.73
N VAL A 476 -4.25 -1.89 -15.62
CA VAL A 476 -4.26 -2.68 -14.39
C VAL A 476 -5.65 -3.28 -14.23
N ASN A 477 -5.77 -4.60 -14.33
CA ASN A 477 -7.01 -5.33 -14.13
C ASN A 477 -7.00 -6.08 -12.80
N LEU A 478 -8.00 -5.88 -11.94
CA LEU A 478 -8.18 -6.66 -10.72
C LEU A 478 -8.73 -8.04 -11.07
N VAL A 479 -7.94 -9.08 -10.81
CA VAL A 479 -8.29 -10.48 -11.07
C VAL A 479 -8.96 -11.11 -9.84
N SER A 480 -8.50 -10.77 -8.64
CA SER A 480 -9.13 -11.20 -7.39
C SER A 480 -8.73 -10.31 -6.21
N GLU A 481 -9.63 -10.18 -5.23
CA GLU A 481 -9.32 -9.73 -3.87
C GLU A 481 -9.65 -10.87 -2.90
N HIS A 482 -8.76 -11.12 -1.94
CA HIS A 482 -8.92 -12.14 -0.90
C HIS A 482 -8.62 -11.50 0.47
N ILE A 483 -9.69 -11.24 1.23
CA ILE A 483 -9.60 -10.83 2.63
C ILE A 483 -9.26 -12.07 3.46
N TRP A 484 -8.01 -12.18 3.92
CA TRP A 484 -7.56 -13.35 4.68
C TRP A 484 -7.97 -13.30 6.15
N CYS A 485 -8.04 -12.09 6.70
CA CYS A 485 -8.46 -11.81 8.07
C CYS A 485 -8.80 -10.31 8.18
N LYS A 486 -9.22 -9.86 9.37
CA LYS A 486 -9.43 -8.44 9.69
C LYS A 486 -8.16 -7.57 9.50
N ASP A 487 -6.97 -8.18 9.57
CA ASP A 487 -5.70 -7.49 9.65
C ASP A 487 -5.07 -7.20 8.28
N PHE A 488 -5.34 -8.04 7.26
CA PHE A 488 -4.84 -7.84 5.90
C PHE A 488 -5.65 -8.55 4.82
N LEU A 489 -5.52 -8.03 3.59
CA LEU A 489 -6.03 -8.62 2.36
C LEU A 489 -4.92 -8.76 1.30
N VAL A 490 -5.19 -9.55 0.26
CA VAL A 490 -4.31 -9.76 -0.88
C VAL A 490 -5.08 -9.56 -2.17
N ARG A 491 -4.55 -8.74 -3.09
CA ARG A 491 -5.09 -8.55 -4.44
C ARG A 491 -4.18 -9.16 -5.50
N SER A 492 -4.78 -9.79 -6.48
CA SER A 492 -4.10 -10.28 -7.68
C SER A 492 -4.46 -9.37 -8.85
N PHE A 493 -3.45 -8.79 -9.50
CA PHE A 493 -3.59 -7.91 -10.65
C PHE A 493 -3.00 -8.56 -11.90
N TYR A 494 -3.63 -8.29 -13.04
CA TYR A 494 -3.05 -8.49 -14.36
C TYR A 494 -2.65 -7.12 -14.90
N LEU A 495 -1.36 -6.89 -15.04
CA LEU A 495 -0.75 -5.65 -15.48
C LEU A 495 -0.32 -5.80 -16.94
N LYS A 496 -0.90 -4.97 -17.82
CA LYS A 496 -0.64 -4.97 -19.26
C LYS A 496 -0.06 -3.64 -19.71
N ASN A 497 1.02 -3.68 -20.48
CA ASN A 497 1.48 -2.52 -21.23
C ASN A 497 0.71 -2.49 -22.57
N VAL A 498 -0.11 -1.46 -22.80
CA VAL A 498 -0.97 -1.39 -23.99
C VAL A 498 -0.20 -0.99 -25.27
N GLN A 499 1.04 -0.51 -25.16
CA GLN A 499 1.90 -0.24 -26.31
C GLN A 499 2.67 -1.49 -26.75
N THR A 500 3.33 -2.20 -25.82
CA THR A 500 4.10 -3.42 -26.15
C THR A 500 3.26 -4.69 -26.22
N GLN A 501 2.01 -4.64 -25.71
CA GLN A 501 1.11 -5.78 -25.49
C GLN A 501 1.66 -6.86 -24.53
N GLU A 502 2.82 -6.62 -23.90
CA GLU A 502 3.36 -7.47 -22.85
C GLU A 502 2.47 -7.42 -21.59
N THR A 503 2.44 -8.53 -20.85
CA THR A 503 1.60 -8.68 -19.66
C THR A 503 2.33 -9.38 -18.52
N ARG A 504 2.00 -9.04 -17.27
CA ARG A 504 2.56 -9.64 -16.06
C ARG A 504 1.48 -9.82 -14.99
N THR A 505 1.62 -10.84 -14.17
CA THR A 505 0.87 -10.95 -12.90
C THR A 505 1.58 -10.17 -11.81
N LEU A 506 0.81 -9.54 -10.93
CA LEU A 506 1.31 -8.79 -9.78
C LEU A 506 0.43 -9.06 -8.56
N THR A 507 1.03 -9.20 -7.39
CA THR A 507 0.31 -9.40 -6.13
C THR A 507 0.54 -8.22 -5.19
N GLN A 508 -0.54 -7.56 -4.76
CA GLN A 508 -0.52 -6.54 -3.71
C GLN A 508 -0.94 -7.17 -2.39
N PHE A 509 -0.06 -7.12 -1.39
CA PHE A 509 -0.35 -7.44 0.00
C PHE A 509 -0.65 -6.14 0.75
N HIS A 510 -1.80 -6.04 1.40
CA HIS A 510 -2.28 -4.82 2.04
C HIS A 510 -2.60 -5.07 3.51
N LEU A 511 -1.73 -4.59 4.39
CA LEU A 511 -1.90 -4.63 5.84
C LEU A 511 -2.73 -3.43 6.30
N LEU A 512 -3.80 -3.72 7.04
CA LEU A 512 -4.82 -2.75 7.47
C LEU A 512 -4.72 -2.40 8.96
N SER A 513 -4.13 -3.27 9.80
CA SER A 513 -4.12 -3.12 11.27
C SER A 513 -2.87 -2.45 11.86
N TRP A 514 -2.04 -1.80 11.04
CA TRP A 514 -0.98 -0.92 11.56
C TRP A 514 -1.53 0.51 11.72
N PRO A 515 -1.62 1.05 12.96
CA PRO A 515 -2.15 2.40 13.20
C PRO A 515 -1.31 3.51 12.57
N ALA A 516 -1.88 4.72 12.45
CA ALA A 516 -1.16 5.90 11.99
C ALA A 516 -0.04 6.29 12.97
N GLU A 517 -0.39 6.43 14.26
CA GLU A 517 0.55 6.67 15.34
C GLU A 517 1.00 5.38 16.02
N GLY A 518 2.28 5.30 16.39
CA GLY A 518 2.84 4.19 17.16
C GLY A 518 3.05 2.88 16.37
N ILE A 519 2.67 1.77 17.00
CA ILE A 519 2.97 0.39 16.58
C ILE A 519 1.77 -0.55 16.81
N PRO A 520 1.67 -1.69 16.09
CA PRO A 520 0.67 -2.71 16.36
C PRO A 520 0.83 -3.32 17.75
N THR A 521 -0.28 -3.61 18.43
CA THR A 521 -0.29 -4.22 19.78
C THR A 521 0.16 -5.68 19.83
N SER A 522 0.41 -6.31 18.67
CA SER A 522 1.01 -7.64 18.55
C SER A 522 1.77 -7.74 17.21
N THR A 523 2.89 -8.46 17.22
CA THR A 523 3.70 -8.71 16.02
C THR A 523 3.05 -9.74 15.07
N ARG A 524 2.18 -10.61 15.60
CA ARG A 524 1.69 -11.81 14.89
C ARG A 524 1.00 -11.52 13.55
N PRO A 525 0.10 -10.52 13.42
CA PRO A 525 -0.52 -10.22 12.12
C PRO A 525 0.51 -9.81 11.07
N LEU A 526 1.57 -9.10 11.48
CA LEU A 526 2.68 -8.70 10.61
C LEU A 526 3.55 -9.91 10.20
N LEU A 527 3.80 -10.84 11.13
CA LEU A 527 4.56 -12.06 10.85
C LEU A 527 3.79 -13.01 9.92
N ASP A 528 2.49 -13.21 10.14
CA ASP A 528 1.64 -14.02 9.26
C ASP A 528 1.45 -13.39 7.87
N PHE A 529 1.33 -12.06 7.81
CA PHE A 529 1.39 -11.29 6.58
C PHE A 529 2.73 -11.50 5.86
N ARG A 530 3.86 -11.30 6.55
CA ARG A 530 5.23 -11.51 6.02
C ARG A 530 5.42 -12.93 5.48
N ARG A 531 4.94 -13.96 6.19
CA ARG A 531 5.02 -15.36 5.75
C ARG A 531 4.29 -15.57 4.42
N LYS A 532 3.14 -14.92 4.20
CA LYS A 532 2.43 -14.95 2.91
C LYS A 532 3.14 -14.17 1.80
N VAL A 533 3.72 -13.00 2.11
CA VAL A 533 4.56 -12.24 1.15
C VAL A 533 5.76 -13.09 0.71
N ASN A 534 6.40 -13.81 1.65
CA ASN A 534 7.57 -14.65 1.37
C ASN A 534 7.25 -15.99 0.68
N LYS A 535 6.00 -16.47 0.72
CA LYS A 535 5.50 -17.59 -0.10
C LYS A 535 4.96 -17.17 -1.47
N CYS A 536 4.95 -15.88 -1.79
CA CYS A 536 4.49 -15.38 -3.08
C CYS A 536 5.56 -15.59 -4.18
N TYR A 537 5.12 -15.82 -5.42
CA TYR A 537 6.03 -15.89 -6.56
C TYR A 537 6.76 -14.56 -6.77
N ARG A 538 8.09 -14.64 -6.86
CA ARG A 538 8.98 -13.52 -7.19
C ARG A 538 9.70 -13.82 -8.49
N GLY A 539 9.69 -12.85 -9.40
CA GLY A 539 10.58 -12.88 -10.56
C GLY A 539 12.05 -12.90 -10.11
N ARG A 540 12.92 -13.57 -10.88
CA ARG A 540 14.36 -13.60 -10.57
C ARG A 540 14.92 -12.18 -10.60
N SER A 541 15.56 -11.76 -9.52
CA SER A 541 16.14 -10.42 -9.34
C SER A 541 15.14 -9.26 -9.36
N CYS A 542 13.84 -9.51 -9.16
CA CYS A 542 12.82 -8.47 -9.07
C CYS A 542 12.63 -7.98 -7.62
N PRO A 543 12.75 -6.67 -7.33
CA PRO A 543 12.57 -6.14 -5.98
C PRO A 543 11.10 -6.15 -5.55
N ILE A 544 10.88 -6.16 -4.23
CA ILE A 544 9.57 -5.97 -3.61
C ILE A 544 9.34 -4.47 -3.40
N ILE A 545 8.26 -3.92 -3.94
CA ILE A 545 7.88 -2.53 -3.60
C ILE A 545 7.25 -2.54 -2.20
N VAL A 546 7.74 -1.70 -1.28
CA VAL A 546 7.21 -1.54 0.08
C VAL A 546 6.86 -0.07 0.30
N HIS A 547 5.62 0.21 0.73
CA HIS A 547 5.17 1.58 0.97
C HIS A 547 4.21 1.72 2.15
N CYS A 548 4.15 2.94 2.68
CA CYS A 548 3.19 3.46 3.66
C CYS A 548 2.89 4.91 3.26
N SER A 549 2.49 5.81 4.17
CA SER A 549 2.37 7.24 3.84
C SER A 549 3.71 7.83 3.37
N ASP A 550 4.70 7.90 4.26
CA ASP A 550 6.03 8.48 4.04
C ASP A 550 7.03 7.58 3.29
N GLY A 551 6.78 6.27 3.25
CA GLY A 551 7.75 5.29 2.75
C GLY A 551 9.00 5.17 3.62
N THR A 552 8.94 5.60 4.88
CA THR A 552 10.09 5.60 5.81
C THR A 552 9.76 4.89 7.13
N GLY A 553 8.69 5.25 7.82
CA GLY A 553 8.34 4.66 9.13
C GLY A 553 7.94 3.19 9.04
N ARG A 554 6.68 2.93 8.68
CA ARG A 554 6.11 1.56 8.63
C ARG A 554 6.78 0.69 7.57
N ALA A 555 7.12 1.26 6.41
CA ALA A 555 7.86 0.58 5.35
C ALA A 555 9.28 0.17 5.78
N GLY A 556 10.04 1.07 6.42
CA GLY A 556 11.39 0.75 6.92
C GLY A 556 11.38 -0.29 8.02
N THR A 557 10.37 -0.26 8.90
CA THR A 557 10.19 -1.27 9.95
C THR A 557 9.91 -2.65 9.36
N TYR A 558 9.06 -2.75 8.32
CA TYR A 558 8.85 -4.00 7.58
C TYR A 558 10.13 -4.50 6.88
N ILE A 559 10.86 -3.61 6.19
CA ILE A 559 12.11 -3.95 5.49
C ILE A 559 13.17 -4.46 6.48
N LEU A 560 13.32 -3.81 7.64
CA LEU A 560 14.27 -4.23 8.68
C LEU A 560 13.95 -5.65 9.18
N ILE A 561 12.69 -5.90 9.57
CA ILE A 561 12.22 -7.22 10.03
C ILE A 561 12.44 -8.29 8.95
N ASP A 562 12.05 -8.01 7.70
CA ASP A 562 12.17 -8.99 6.62
C ASP A 562 13.62 -9.25 6.22
N MET A 563 14.46 -8.23 6.10
CA MET A 563 15.88 -8.36 5.77
C MET A 563 16.62 -9.17 6.84
N VAL A 564 16.40 -8.86 8.12
CA VAL A 564 17.00 -9.58 9.25
C VAL A 564 16.61 -11.06 9.25
N LEU A 565 15.31 -11.36 9.13
CA LEU A 565 14.82 -12.75 9.12
C LEU A 565 15.21 -13.51 7.84
N ASN A 566 15.37 -12.83 6.71
CA ASN A 566 15.90 -13.43 5.49
C ASN A 566 17.41 -13.71 5.59
N ARG A 567 18.18 -12.89 6.32
CA ARG A 567 19.59 -13.18 6.65
C ARG A 567 19.71 -14.41 7.57
N MET A 568 18.84 -14.54 8.58
CA MET A 568 18.76 -15.74 9.43
C MET A 568 18.47 -17.01 8.62
N ALA A 569 17.46 -16.99 7.74
CA ALA A 569 17.09 -18.14 6.92
C ALA A 569 18.19 -18.59 5.94
N LYS A 570 19.10 -17.67 5.55
CA LYS A 570 20.31 -17.95 4.75
C LYS A 570 21.49 -18.49 5.57
N GLY A 571 21.37 -18.60 6.89
CA GLY A 571 22.43 -19.11 7.78
C GLY A 571 23.42 -18.05 8.28
N VAL A 572 23.09 -16.75 8.22
CA VAL A 572 23.90 -15.69 8.84
C VAL A 572 23.81 -15.82 10.37
N LYS A 573 24.95 -16.04 11.03
CA LYS A 573 25.00 -16.38 12.47
C LYS A 573 25.11 -15.18 13.40
N GLU A 574 25.73 -14.10 12.94
CA GLU A 574 25.91 -12.85 13.69
C GLU A 574 25.03 -11.78 13.06
N ILE A 575 24.13 -11.20 13.86
CA ILE A 575 23.11 -10.28 13.37
C ILE A 575 23.02 -9.10 14.32
N ASP A 576 23.56 -7.98 13.87
CA ASP A 576 23.35 -6.67 14.46
C ASP A 576 22.19 -5.98 13.74
N ILE A 577 21.11 -5.71 14.49
CA ILE A 577 19.91 -5.04 13.99
C ILE A 577 20.06 -3.51 13.92
N ALA A 578 20.95 -2.91 14.71
CA ALA A 578 21.29 -1.50 14.60
C ALA A 578 22.15 -1.27 13.34
N ALA A 579 23.21 -2.05 13.12
CA ALA A 579 24.00 -1.98 11.89
C ALA A 579 23.20 -2.35 10.63
N THR A 580 22.20 -3.24 10.74
CA THR A 580 21.26 -3.50 9.63
C THR A 580 20.32 -2.31 9.39
N LEU A 581 19.97 -1.54 10.42
CA LEU A 581 19.20 -0.30 10.27
C LEU A 581 20.05 0.84 9.69
N GLU A 582 21.31 0.97 10.07
CA GLU A 582 22.29 1.87 9.43
C GLU A 582 22.42 1.55 7.93
N HIS A 583 22.68 0.28 7.58
CA HIS A 583 22.80 -0.19 6.19
C HIS A 583 21.57 0.12 5.31
N ILE A 584 20.35 0.12 5.83
CA ILE A 584 19.18 0.57 5.05
C ILE A 584 19.03 2.11 5.07
N ARG A 585 19.45 2.78 6.14
CA ARG A 585 19.48 4.25 6.23
C ARG A 585 20.51 4.90 5.31
N ASP A 586 21.60 4.21 4.95
CA ASP A 586 22.51 4.56 3.84
C ASP A 586 21.80 4.65 2.47
N GLN A 587 20.64 4.01 2.35
CA GLN A 587 19.93 3.81 1.09
C GLN A 587 18.60 4.58 1.02
N ARG A 588 17.94 4.87 2.16
CA ARG A 588 16.87 5.87 2.26
C ARG A 588 16.86 6.51 3.65
N PRO A 589 16.90 7.85 3.77
CA PRO A 589 16.92 8.52 5.06
C PRO A 589 15.65 8.22 5.87
N GLY A 590 15.80 8.20 7.19
CA GLY A 590 14.66 8.13 8.12
C GLY A 590 13.88 6.81 8.15
N LEU A 591 14.36 5.74 7.49
CA LEU A 591 13.77 4.40 7.65
C LEU A 591 13.74 4.02 9.14
N VAL A 592 12.58 3.52 9.62
CA VAL A 592 12.24 3.37 11.05
C VAL A 592 12.28 4.74 11.76
N ARG A 593 11.12 5.38 11.96
CA ARG A 593 11.04 6.78 12.44
C ARG A 593 11.07 6.93 13.96
N THR A 594 10.67 5.92 14.73
CA THR A 594 10.56 6.01 16.21
C THR A 594 11.26 4.86 16.92
N LYS A 595 11.65 5.09 18.19
CA LYS A 595 12.20 4.04 19.06
C LYS A 595 11.23 2.86 19.21
N ASP A 596 9.94 3.13 19.30
CA ASP A 596 8.91 2.09 19.44
C ASP A 596 8.86 1.19 18.19
N GLN A 597 9.03 1.76 16.99
CA GLN A 597 9.15 0.98 15.75
C GLN A 597 10.42 0.11 15.74
N PHE A 598 11.53 0.60 16.29
CA PHE A 598 12.77 -0.18 16.45
C PHE A 598 12.59 -1.32 17.47
N GLU A 599 12.05 -1.05 18.65
CA GLU A 599 11.79 -2.07 19.68
C GLU A 599 10.78 -3.12 19.19
N PHE A 600 9.75 -2.69 18.45
CA PHE A 600 8.80 -3.59 17.78
C PHE A 600 9.48 -4.47 16.71
N ALA A 601 10.48 -3.96 15.99
CA ALA A 601 11.27 -4.78 15.06
C ALA A 601 12.09 -5.86 15.78
N LEU A 602 12.77 -5.53 16.88
CA LEU A 602 13.46 -6.53 17.73
C LEU A 602 12.47 -7.57 18.25
N THR A 603 11.29 -7.14 18.72
CA THR A 603 10.25 -8.02 19.26
C THR A 603 9.70 -8.97 18.19
N ALA A 604 9.43 -8.48 16.98
CA ALA A 604 8.95 -9.30 15.87
C ALA A 604 10.01 -10.32 15.39
N VAL A 605 11.29 -9.94 15.37
CA VAL A 605 12.39 -10.86 15.06
C VAL A 605 12.49 -11.95 16.14
N ALA A 606 12.41 -11.59 17.42
CA ALA A 606 12.45 -12.55 18.53
C ALA A 606 11.25 -13.52 18.51
N GLU A 607 10.02 -13.04 18.29
CA GLU A 607 8.83 -13.90 18.17
C GLU A 607 8.93 -14.86 16.98
N GLU A 608 9.46 -14.44 15.82
CA GLU A 608 9.62 -15.34 14.66
C GLU A 608 10.69 -16.41 14.90
N VAL A 609 11.84 -16.06 15.46
CA VAL A 609 12.91 -17.04 15.79
C VAL A 609 12.40 -18.06 16.80
N ASN A 610 11.66 -17.61 17.83
CA ASN A 610 11.02 -18.46 18.82
C ASN A 610 9.96 -19.39 18.19
N ALA A 611 9.20 -18.90 17.21
CA ALA A 611 8.24 -19.71 16.45
C ALA A 611 8.93 -20.77 15.57
N ILE A 612 10.04 -20.43 14.90
CA ILE A 612 10.83 -21.37 14.09
C ILE A 612 11.44 -22.46 14.98
N LEU A 613 12.08 -22.10 16.10
CA LEU A 613 12.67 -23.07 17.05
C LEU A 613 11.63 -24.05 17.61
N LYS A 614 10.38 -23.62 17.81
CA LYS A 614 9.26 -24.48 18.25
C LYS A 614 8.69 -25.37 17.15
N ALA A 615 9.00 -25.12 15.88
CA ALA A 615 8.56 -25.90 14.73
C ALA A 615 9.60 -26.91 14.24
N LEU A 616 10.87 -26.76 14.66
CA LEU A 616 11.92 -27.75 14.40
C LEU A 616 11.72 -28.99 15.30
N PRO A 617 12.06 -30.21 14.82
CA PRO A 617 12.11 -31.39 15.66
C PRO A 617 13.21 -31.23 16.73
N GLN A 618 12.89 -31.65 17.96
CA GLN A 618 13.76 -31.58 19.15
C GLN A 618 14.57 -32.87 19.35
#